data_AF-A0A972PGR7-F1
#
_entry.id   AF-A0A972PGR7-F1
#
_cell.length_a   1.000
_cell.length_b   1.000
_cell.length_c   1.000
_cell.angle_alpha   90.00
_cell.angle_beta   90.00
_cell.angle_gamma   90.00
#
_symmetry.space_group_name_H-M   'P 1'
#
loop_
_entity.id
_entity.type
_entity.pdbx_description
1 polymer ?
#
loop_
_entity_poly.entity_id
_entity_poly.type
_entity_poly.pdbx_seq_one_letter_code
_entity_poly.pdbx_strand_id
1 'polypeptide(L)'
;MHHYHDLVRRAVEFDLEEIRLLTAAARTAPPGVRLVLLRVISDEVRELTFWTTLLAFSRHEDGLMPPPRPPYDYYPYQEKADSGEAAQE
;
A
#
# COMPACT_ATOMS: atom_id res chain seq x y z
N MET A 1 -2.89 -9.93 -14.46
CA MET A 1 -2.95 -8.51 -14.02
C MET A 1 -4.34 -7.89 -14.09
N HIS A 2 -5.16 -8.11 -15.15
CA HIS A 2 -6.50 -7.49 -15.25
C HIS A 2 -7.43 -7.74 -14.06
N HIS A 3 -7.47 -8.98 -13.54
CA HIS A 3 -8.33 -9.31 -12.39
C HIS A 3 -7.99 -8.52 -11.11
N TYR A 4 -6.70 -8.26 -10.85
CA TYR A 4 -6.27 -7.51 -9.67
C TYR A 4 -6.68 -6.04 -9.77
N HIS A 5 -6.48 -5.42 -10.94
CA HIS A 5 -6.87 -4.03 -11.16
C HIS A 5 -8.41 -3.85 -11.05
N ASP A 6 -9.20 -4.82 -11.49
CA ASP A 6 -10.66 -4.78 -11.33
C ASP A 6 -11.09 -4.96 -9.87
N LEU A 7 -10.41 -5.80 -9.09
CA LEU A 7 -10.66 -5.94 -7.66
C LEU A 7 -10.33 -4.65 -6.90
N VAL A 8 -9.21 -4.01 -7.21
CA VAL A 8 -8.84 -2.73 -6.59
C VAL A 8 -9.83 -1.62 -6.98
N ARG A 9 -10.31 -1.59 -8.23
CA ARG A 9 -11.36 -0.64 -8.64
C ARG A 9 -12.65 -0.85 -7.83
N ARG A 10 -13.05 -2.10 -7.62
CA ARG A 10 -14.23 -2.41 -6.79
C ARG A 10 -14.05 -2.02 -5.32
N ALA A 11 -12.85 -2.20 -4.76
CA ALA A 11 -12.56 -1.75 -3.40
C ALA A 11 -12.79 -0.24 -3.27
N VAL A 12 -12.26 0.56 -4.21
CA VAL A 12 -12.51 2.01 -4.27
C VAL A 12 -14.00 2.36 -4.36
N GLU A 13 -14.77 1.62 -5.16
CA GLU A 13 -16.22 1.82 -5.28
C GLU A 13 -16.95 1.52 -3.97
N PHE A 14 -16.54 0.49 -3.23
CA PHE A 14 -17.11 0.15 -1.92
C PHE A 14 -16.80 1.21 -0.87
N ASP A 15 -15.54 1.60 -0.71
CA ASP A 15 -15.15 2.61 0.30
C ASP A 15 -15.90 3.94 0.07
N LEU A 16 -16.08 4.35 -1.19
CA LEU A 16 -16.83 5.56 -1.54
C LEU A 16 -18.30 5.47 -1.12
N GLU A 17 -18.94 4.32 -1.33
CA GLU A 17 -20.32 4.09 -0.92
C GLU A 17 -20.44 4.02 0.61
N GLU A 18 -19.50 3.38 1.28
CA GLU A 18 -19.44 3.32 2.75
C GLU A 18 -19.28 4.72 3.35
N ILE A 19 -18.35 5.53 2.84
CA ILE A 19 -18.20 6.94 3.24
C ILE A 19 -19.51 7.71 3.04
N ARG A 20 -20.19 7.51 1.90
CA ARG A 20 -21.47 8.17 1.61
C ARG A 20 -22.54 7.81 2.63
N LEU A 21 -22.71 6.52 2.91
CA LEU A 21 -23.71 6.00 3.85
C LEU A 21 -23.40 6.40 5.29
N LEU A 22 -22.15 6.27 5.72
CA LEU A 22 -21.70 6.67 7.06
C LEU A 22 -21.85 8.17 7.28
N THR A 23 -21.54 8.98 6.27
CA THR A 23 -21.74 10.44 6.33
C THR A 23 -23.22 10.78 6.46
N ALA A 24 -24.10 10.11 5.71
CA ALA A 24 -25.54 10.30 5.82
C ALA A 24 -26.03 9.95 7.24
N ALA A 25 -25.57 8.82 7.80
CA ALA A 25 -25.90 8.40 9.16
C ALA A 25 -25.37 9.38 10.22
N ALA A 26 -24.15 9.89 10.07
CA ALA A 26 -23.54 10.82 11.01
C ALA A 26 -24.31 12.13 11.15
N ARG A 27 -24.96 12.61 10.06
CA ARG A 27 -25.75 13.85 10.07
C ARG A 27 -26.97 13.77 10.98
N THR A 28 -27.59 12.60 11.09
CA THR A 28 -28.79 12.37 11.91
C THR A 28 -28.49 11.74 13.26
N ALA A 29 -27.25 11.26 13.48
CA ALA A 29 -26.86 10.59 14.71
C ALA A 29 -26.78 11.54 15.92
N PRO A 30 -27.09 11.03 17.14
CA PRO A 30 -26.80 11.72 18.40
C PRO A 30 -25.31 12.05 18.57
N PRO A 31 -24.93 13.07 19.36
CA PRO A 31 -23.54 13.54 19.44
C PRO A 31 -22.50 12.45 19.73
N GLY A 32 -22.76 11.56 20.69
CA GLY A 32 -21.82 10.47 21.03
C GLY A 32 -21.62 9.47 19.89
N VAL A 33 -22.71 9.10 19.20
CA VAL A 33 -22.68 8.19 18.06
C VAL A 33 -22.02 8.86 16.85
N ARG A 34 -22.28 10.16 16.65
CA ARG A 34 -21.66 10.95 15.58
C ARG A 34 -20.15 10.97 15.68
N LEU A 35 -19.58 11.12 16.88
CA LEU A 35 -18.12 11.09 17.07
C LEU A 35 -17.52 9.75 16.66
N VAL A 36 -18.19 8.64 16.99
CA VAL A 36 -17.77 7.30 16.56
C VAL A 36 -17.85 7.18 15.04
N LEU A 37 -18.96 7.61 14.43
CA LEU A 37 -19.13 7.57 12.97
C LEU A 37 -18.09 8.42 12.24
N LEU A 38 -17.75 9.60 12.76
CA LEU A 38 -16.69 10.45 12.18
C LEU A 38 -15.32 9.77 12.21
N ARG A 39 -15.03 9.00 13.27
CA ARG A 39 -13.80 8.20 13.32
C ARG A 39 -13.81 7.09 12.26
N VAL A 40 -14.92 6.36 12.13
CA VAL A 40 -15.06 5.30 11.11
C VAL A 40 -14.91 5.89 9.71
N ILE A 41 -15.58 7.00 9.40
CA ILE A 41 -15.43 7.71 8.12
C ILE A 41 -13.96 8.08 7.85
N SER A 42 -13.23 8.51 8.87
CA SER A 42 -11.80 8.83 8.72
C SER A 42 -10.95 7.60 8.41
N ASP A 43 -11.30 6.42 8.94
CA ASP A 43 -10.63 5.16 8.62
C ASP A 43 -10.94 4.76 7.17
N GLU A 44 -12.19 4.84 6.71
CA GLU A 44 -12.57 4.56 5.31
C GLU A 44 -11.87 5.48 4.31
N VAL A 45 -11.74 6.78 4.63
CA VAL A 45 -11.00 7.73 3.77
C VAL A 45 -9.53 7.33 3.64
N ARG A 46 -8.92 6.78 4.70
CA ARG A 46 -7.54 6.31 4.65
C ARG A 46 -7.42 5.06 3.76
N GLU A 47 -8.37 4.14 3.84
CA GLU A 47 -8.40 2.94 3.01
C GLU A 47 -8.61 3.28 1.53
N LEU A 48 -9.57 4.16 1.24
CA LEU A 48 -9.77 4.73 -0.10
C LEU A 48 -8.49 5.38 -0.65
N THR A 49 -7.76 6.13 0.17
CA THR A 49 -6.50 6.77 -0.22
C THR A 49 -5.43 5.73 -0.57
N PHE A 50 -5.36 4.63 0.17
CA PHE A 50 -4.46 3.53 -0.15
C PHE A 50 -4.80 2.88 -1.51
N TRP A 51 -6.06 2.51 -1.74
CA TRP A 51 -6.46 1.83 -2.97
C TRP A 51 -6.34 2.73 -4.21
N THR A 52 -6.67 4.02 -4.07
CA THR A 52 -6.51 5.01 -5.16
C THR A 52 -5.04 5.23 -5.51
N THR A 53 -4.17 5.27 -4.51
CA THR A 53 -2.71 5.34 -4.71
C THR A 53 -2.21 4.12 -5.45
N LEU A 54 -2.62 2.92 -5.04
CA LEU A 54 -2.27 1.67 -5.69
C LEU A 54 -2.74 1.61 -7.15
N LEU A 55 -3.97 2.08 -7.44
CA LEU A 55 -4.45 2.22 -8.82
C LEU A 55 -3.58 3.16 -9.64
N ALA A 56 -3.18 4.30 -9.07
CA ALA A 56 -2.33 5.26 -9.76
C ALA A 56 -0.98 4.64 -10.16
N PHE A 57 -0.32 3.91 -9.25
CA PHE A 57 0.93 3.21 -9.55
C PHE A 57 0.75 2.09 -10.59
N SER A 58 -0.35 1.34 -10.54
CA SER A 58 -0.62 0.27 -11.51
C SER A 58 -0.86 0.77 -12.95
N ARG A 59 -1.24 2.04 -13.13
CA ARG A 59 -1.38 2.69 -14.44
C ARG A 59 -0.05 3.23 -14.98
N HIS A 60 0.98 3.32 -14.14
CA HIS A 60 2.31 3.84 -14.48
C HIS A 60 3.32 2.74 -14.83
N GLU A 61 2.91 1.48 -15.00
CA GLU A 61 3.83 0.39 -15.38
C GLU A 61 4.47 0.58 -16.77
N ASP A 62 3.99 1.51 -17.61
CA ASP A 62 4.69 1.89 -18.86
C ASP A 62 5.88 2.85 -18.63
N GLY A 63 6.12 3.34 -17.40
CA GLY A 63 7.06 4.45 -17.15
C GLY A 63 8.04 4.31 -15.99
N LEU A 64 7.95 3.26 -15.17
CA LEU A 64 8.97 2.98 -14.16
C LEU A 64 10.16 2.28 -14.81
N MET A 65 10.93 3.01 -15.64
CA MET A 65 12.32 2.61 -15.87
C MET A 65 12.96 2.44 -14.50
N PRO A 66 13.54 1.26 -14.17
CA PRO A 66 14.42 1.19 -13.02
C PRO A 66 15.49 2.29 -13.21
N PRO A 67 15.90 3.00 -12.14
CA PRO A 67 16.98 3.97 -12.26
C PRO A 67 18.14 3.28 -12.99
N PRO A 68 18.80 3.95 -13.95
CA PRO A 68 19.91 3.34 -14.68
C PRO A 68 20.87 2.78 -13.64
N ARG A 69 21.16 1.48 -13.74
CA ARG A 69 22.10 0.82 -12.82
C ARG A 69 23.37 1.69 -12.80
N PRO A 70 23.87 2.11 -11.63
CA PRO A 70 25.16 2.78 -11.60
C PRO A 70 26.19 1.86 -12.28
N PRO A 71 27.16 2.42 -13.04
CA PRO A 71 28.20 1.60 -13.64
C PRO A 71 28.85 0.80 -12.52
N TYR A 72 28.78 -0.52 -12.64
CA TYR A 72 29.30 -1.47 -11.68
C TYR A 72 30.75 -1.11 -11.30
N ASP A 73 31.04 -1.03 -10.00
CA ASP A 73 32.27 -1.49 -9.34
C ASP A 73 32.51 -0.89 -7.94
N TYR A 74 31.47 -0.72 -7.10
CA TYR A 74 31.74 -0.47 -5.68
C TYR A 74 30.64 -0.94 -4.72
N TYR A 75 30.72 -2.20 -4.30
CA TYR A 75 30.27 -2.62 -2.97
C TYR A 75 31.21 -3.73 -2.48
N PRO A 76 32.09 -3.49 -1.50
CA PRO A 76 32.87 -4.56 -0.90
C PRO A 76 31.99 -5.28 0.12
N TYR A 77 31.33 -6.36 -0.30
CA TYR A 77 30.87 -7.37 0.65
C TYR A 77 32.07 -8.25 1.01
N GLN A 78 32.66 -8.03 2.18
CA GLN A 78 33.63 -8.93 2.78
C GLN A 78 32.88 -10.13 3.35
N GLU A 79 32.93 -11.27 2.68
CA GLU A 79 32.62 -12.56 3.29
C GLU A 79 33.64 -12.80 4.41
N LYS A 80 33.15 -12.88 5.65
CA LYS A 80 33.94 -13.44 6.74
C LYS A 80 34.16 -14.92 6.41
N ALA A 81 35.40 -15.28 6.10
CA ALA A 81 35.84 -16.66 6.02
C ALA A 81 35.55 -17.33 7.37
N ASP A 82 34.67 -18.31 7.35
CA ASP A 82 34.42 -19.22 8.46
C ASP A 82 35.69 -20.07 8.64
N SER A 83 36.44 -19.78 9.70
CA SER A 83 37.67 -20.50 10.04
C SER A 83 37.32 -21.69 10.93
N GLY A 84 37.42 -22.91 10.39
CA GLY A 84 37.31 -24.15 11.15
C GLY A 84 38.11 -25.29 10.51
N GLU A 85 39.32 -25.51 11.04
CA GLU A 85 40.04 -26.78 11.30
C GLU A 85 39.89 -27.97 10.31
N ALA A 86 40.91 -28.77 9.96
CA ALA A 86 42.30 -28.92 10.38
C ALA A 86 43.04 -29.81 9.37
N ALA A 87 44.36 -29.81 9.45
CA ALA A 87 45.30 -30.56 8.63
C ALA A 87 45.19 -32.10 8.77
N GLN A 88 45.51 -32.79 7.67
CA GLN A 88 46.14 -34.14 7.54
C GLN A 88 46.38 -34.30 6.02
N GLU A 89 47.61 -34.43 5.51
CA GLU A 89 48.52 -35.58 5.65
C GLU A 89 49.99 -35.17 5.38
#